data_AF-A0A0Q4Y4B9-F1
#
_entry.id   AF-A0A0Q4Y4B9-F1
#
_cell.length_a   1.000
_cell.length_b   1.000
_cell.length_c   1.000
_cell.angle_alpha   90.00
_cell.angle_beta   90.00
_cell.angle_gamma   90.00
#
_symmetry.space_group_name_H-M   'P 1'
#
loop_
_entity.id
_entity.type
_entity.pdbx_description
1 polymer ?
#
loop_
_entity_poly.entity_id
_entity_poly.type
_entity_poly.pdbx_seq_one_letter_code
_entity_poly.pdbx_strand_id
1 'polypeptide(L)'
;MLGSSRLTMEASNPALKSPPSPLRADVLGVIASLTQQMWPGIPVVPTMSTGATDSRFLRNAGIATYGVSGIFTEPSDARAHGLDERVAIPRLYDGREFMYRMVKQFAQ
;
A
#
# COMPACT_ATOMS: atom_id res chain seq x y z
N MET A 1 -27.08 -14.57 -7.72
CA MET A 1 -26.62 -13.75 -6.58
C MET A 1 -26.66 -14.61 -5.32
N LEU A 2 -25.67 -14.48 -4.43
CA LEU A 2 -25.69 -15.08 -3.10
C LEU A 2 -26.83 -14.40 -2.31
N GLY A 3 -27.98 -15.06 -2.19
CA GLY A 3 -29.18 -14.47 -1.59
C GLY A 3 -30.37 -15.42 -1.52
N SER A 4 -30.13 -16.72 -1.38
CA SER A 4 -31.22 -17.65 -1.06
C SER A 4 -31.54 -17.54 0.43
N SER A 5 -32.83 -17.62 0.78
CA SER A 5 -33.31 -17.61 2.18
C SER A 5 -32.84 -18.81 3.02
N ARG A 6 -32.00 -19.69 2.45
CA ARG A 6 -31.41 -20.86 3.09
C ARG A 6 -29.98 -20.62 3.57
N LEU A 7 -29.43 -19.42 3.36
CA LEU A 7 -28.08 -19.05 3.77
C LEU A 7 -28.16 -17.86 4.72
N THR A 8 -27.57 -18.00 5.91
CA THR A 8 -27.30 -16.90 6.83
C THR A 8 -25.88 -16.40 6.60
N MET A 9 -25.71 -15.08 6.55
CA MET A 9 -24.40 -14.44 6.52
C MET A 9 -24.17 -13.76 7.86
N GLU A 10 -23.11 -14.18 8.54
CA GLU A 10 -22.64 -13.54 9.77
C GLU A 10 -21.18 -13.12 9.58
N ALA A 11 -20.86 -11.89 9.97
CA ALA A 11 -19.48 -11.45 10.01
C ALA A 11 -18.77 -12.15 11.17
N SER A 12 -17.76 -12.97 10.87
CA SER A 12 -17.00 -13.66 11.91
C SER A 12 -16.14 -12.74 12.76
N ASN A 13 -15.81 -11.53 12.26
CA ASN A 13 -15.04 -10.53 13.00
C ASN A 13 -15.68 -9.14 12.89
N PRO A 14 -15.81 -8.41 14.01
CA PRO A 14 -16.25 -7.02 13.96
C PRO A 14 -15.19 -6.14 13.28
N ALA A 15 -15.66 -5.09 12.61
CA ALA A 15 -14.77 -4.13 11.96
C ALA A 15 -13.92 -3.38 13.00
N LEU A 16 -12.60 -3.51 12.91
CA LEU A 16 -11.68 -2.75 13.74
C LEU A 16 -11.46 -1.36 13.14
N LYS A 17 -12.02 -0.34 13.80
CA LYS A 17 -11.77 1.06 13.46
C LYS A 17 -10.31 1.41 13.75
N SER A 18 -9.73 2.25 12.90
CA SER A 18 -8.36 2.73 13.07
C SER A 18 -8.24 4.13 12.45
N PRO A 19 -7.63 5.11 13.15
CA PRO A 19 -7.40 6.42 12.57
C PRO A 19 -6.42 6.33 11.39
N PRO A 20 -6.47 7.23 10.40
CA PRO A 20 -5.45 7.30 9.35
C PRO A 20 -4.12 7.77 9.93
N SER A 21 -3.01 7.39 9.28
CA SER A 21 -1.70 7.96 9.61
C SER A 21 -1.67 9.45 9.22
N PRO A 22 -1.12 10.35 10.06
CA PRO A 22 -0.89 11.74 9.64
C PRO A 22 0.12 11.79 8.50
N LEU A 23 0.07 12.79 7.62
CA LEU A 23 1.13 12.97 6.62
C LEU A 23 2.36 13.60 7.28
N ARG A 24 3.42 12.81 7.49
CA ARG A 24 4.67 13.30 8.08
C ARG A 24 5.63 13.77 6.98
N ALA A 25 6.22 14.94 7.19
CA ALA A 25 7.15 15.55 6.23
C ALA A 25 8.44 14.75 6.06
N ASP A 26 8.94 14.10 7.12
CA ASP A 26 10.13 13.25 7.08
C ASP A 26 9.91 12.01 6.20
N VAL A 27 8.75 11.36 6.32
CA VAL A 27 8.36 10.21 5.50
C VAL A 27 8.16 10.61 4.05
N LEU A 28 7.38 11.66 3.80
CA LEU A 28 7.13 12.14 2.43
C LEU A 28 8.41 12.64 1.76
N GLY A 29 9.32 13.28 2.51
CA GLY A 29 10.60 13.75 1.99
C GLY A 29 11.49 12.63 1.49
N VAL A 30 11.63 11.55 2.27
CA VAL A 30 12.41 10.37 1.86
C VAL A 30 11.81 9.73 0.60
N ILE A 31 10.49 9.50 0.59
CA ILE A 31 9.79 8.90 -0.55
C ILE A 31 9.97 9.78 -1.80
N ALA A 32 9.70 11.09 -1.69
CA ALA A 32 9.81 12.02 -2.81
C ALA A 32 11.24 12.12 -3.36
N SER A 33 12.23 12.22 -2.48
CA SER A 33 13.64 12.22 -2.87
C SER A 33 14.01 10.95 -3.63
N LEU A 34 13.66 9.77 -3.09
CA LEU A 34 13.99 8.50 -3.71
C LEU A 34 13.24 8.29 -5.03
N THR A 35 11.98 8.70 -5.10
CA THR A 35 11.19 8.70 -6.34
C THR A 35 11.89 9.53 -7.42
N GLN A 36 12.39 10.73 -7.11
CA GLN A 36 13.12 11.54 -8.08
C GLN A 36 14.45 10.93 -8.52
N GLN A 37 15.13 10.20 -7.63
CA GLN A 37 16.39 9.52 -7.97
C GLN A 37 16.18 8.34 -8.92
N MET A 38 15.10 7.57 -8.75
CA MET A 38 14.81 6.41 -9.60
C MET A 38 13.99 6.75 -10.84
N TRP A 39 13.05 7.68 -10.71
CA TRP A 39 12.13 8.10 -11.76
C TRP A 39 11.98 9.63 -11.79
N PRO A 40 12.93 10.35 -12.41
CA PRO A 40 12.90 11.80 -12.50
C PRO A 40 11.58 12.33 -13.08
N GLY A 41 11.01 13.34 -12.44
CA GLY A 41 9.77 13.98 -12.88
C GLY A 41 8.46 13.31 -12.43
N ILE A 42 8.51 12.15 -11.77
CA ILE A 42 7.30 11.49 -11.25
C ILE A 42 6.86 12.12 -9.91
N PRO A 43 5.61 12.63 -9.79
CA PRO A 43 5.13 13.19 -8.54
C PRO A 43 4.75 12.09 -7.54
N VAL A 44 4.89 12.40 -6.25
CA VAL A 44 4.34 11.58 -5.15
C VAL A 44 3.00 12.14 -4.73
N VAL A 45 1.95 11.33 -4.85
CA VAL A 45 0.58 11.71 -4.50
C VAL A 45 0.09 10.81 -3.36
N PRO A 46 -0.15 11.35 -2.15
CA PRO A 46 -0.73 10.58 -1.06
C PRO A 46 -2.15 10.15 -1.39
N THR A 47 -2.47 8.87 -1.16
CA THR A 47 -3.81 8.31 -1.37
C THR A 47 -4.23 7.46 -0.17
N MET A 48 -5.54 7.27 0.00
CA MET A 48 -6.10 6.36 0.99
C MET A 48 -6.74 5.17 0.25
N SER A 49 -6.20 3.97 0.44
CA SER A 49 -6.80 2.75 -0.09
C SER A 49 -8.06 2.39 0.70
N THR A 50 -9.09 1.89 0.01
CA THR A 50 -10.31 1.33 0.61
C THR A 50 -10.12 -0.12 1.09
N GLY A 51 -8.99 -0.76 0.74
CA GLY A 51 -8.66 -2.12 1.14
C GLY A 51 -8.17 -2.25 2.59
N ALA A 52 -8.17 -3.48 3.09
CA ALA A 52 -7.64 -3.81 4.41
C ALA A 52 -6.13 -4.15 4.33
N THR A 53 -5.38 -3.68 5.32
CA THR A 53 -3.96 -4.05 5.52
C THR A 53 -3.69 -4.15 7.03
N ASP A 54 -2.58 -4.78 7.41
CA ASP A 54 -2.16 -4.90 8.81
C ASP A 54 -1.87 -3.54 9.47
N SER A 55 -1.71 -2.48 8.67
CA SER A 55 -1.48 -1.12 9.13
C SER A 55 -2.52 -0.61 10.13
N ARG A 56 -3.77 -1.12 10.10
CA ARG A 56 -4.80 -0.76 11.08
C ARG A 56 -4.43 -1.15 12.51
N PHE A 57 -3.75 -2.29 12.67
CA PHE A 57 -3.33 -2.78 13.99
C PHE A 57 -2.17 -1.93 14.53
N LEU A 58 -1.19 -1.64 13.66
CA LEU A 58 -0.05 -0.79 14.02
C LEU A 58 -0.49 0.63 14.41
N ARG A 59 -1.40 1.24 13.63
CA ARG A 59 -1.94 2.57 13.95
C ARG A 59 -2.72 2.59 15.27
N ASN A 60 -3.46 1.53 15.57
CA ASN A 60 -4.15 1.41 16.86
C ASN A 60 -3.18 1.25 18.04
N ALA A 61 -1.97 0.74 17.79
CA ALA A 61 -0.87 0.73 18.76
C ALA A 61 -0.06 2.04 18.79
N GLY A 62 -0.51 3.10 18.10
CA GLY A 62 0.17 4.40 18.07
C GLY A 62 1.31 4.51 17.05
N ILE A 63 1.50 3.50 16.20
CA ILE A 63 2.57 3.47 15.19
C ILE A 63 2.02 3.93 13.83
N ALA A 64 2.41 5.12 13.41
CA ALA A 64 2.08 5.62 12.07
C ALA A 64 2.65 4.69 11.00
N THR A 65 1.81 4.23 10.07
CA THR A 65 2.16 3.24 9.04
C THR A 65 1.67 3.69 7.66
N TYR A 66 2.52 3.54 6.63
CA TYR A 66 2.27 3.98 5.26
C TYR A 66 2.58 2.84 4.29
N GLY A 67 1.78 2.70 3.22
CA GLY A 67 2.01 1.69 2.18
C GLY A 67 2.71 2.31 0.97
N VAL A 68 3.91 1.82 0.63
CA VAL A 68 4.69 2.24 -0.55
C VAL A 68 5.50 1.04 -1.05
N SER A 69 5.48 0.76 -2.35
CA SER A 69 6.18 -0.40 -2.93
C SER A 69 7.15 -0.06 -4.07
N GLY A 70 6.98 1.08 -4.74
CA GLY A 70 7.69 1.38 -5.99
C GLY A 70 7.27 0.49 -7.17
N ILE A 71 6.23 -0.34 -7.01
CA ILE A 71 5.71 -1.19 -8.09
C ILE A 71 4.63 -0.41 -8.84
N PHE A 72 4.87 -0.18 -10.13
CA PHE A 72 3.93 0.54 -10.99
C PHE A 72 2.91 -0.44 -11.56
N THR A 73 1.63 -0.22 -11.31
CA THR A 73 0.55 -1.01 -11.91
C THR A 73 -0.07 -0.25 -13.08
N GLU A 74 -0.65 -0.97 -14.03
CA GLU A 74 -1.48 -0.35 -15.06
C GLU A 74 -2.76 0.17 -14.36
N PRO A 75 -3.17 1.45 -14.52
CA PRO A 75 -4.32 1.99 -13.81
C PRO A 75 -5.63 1.22 -14.05
N SER A 76 -5.77 0.61 -15.22
CA SER A 76 -6.93 -0.22 -15.58
C SER A 76 -6.83 -1.67 -15.11
N ASP A 77 -5.72 -2.06 -14.46
CA ASP A 77 -5.48 -3.41 -13.98
C ASP A 77 -6.03 -3.63 -12.56
N ALA A 78 -7.26 -4.14 -12.50
CA ALA A 78 -7.98 -4.43 -11.26
C ALA A 78 -8.03 -5.94 -10.94
N ARG A 79 -6.87 -6.60 -10.97
CA ARG A 79 -6.76 -8.07 -10.77
C ARG A 79 -6.26 -8.51 -9.41
N ALA A 80 -6.04 -7.59 -8.48
CA ALA A 80 -5.65 -7.96 -7.12
C ALA A 80 -6.67 -8.98 -6.55
N HIS A 81 -6.16 -10.08 -5.98
CA HIS A 81 -6.95 -11.22 -5.49
C HIS A 81 -7.67 -12.06 -6.58
N GLY A 82 -7.34 -11.86 -7.86
CA GLY A 82 -7.83 -12.66 -8.99
C GLY A 82 -6.90 -13.82 -9.35
N LEU A 83 -7.38 -14.76 -10.17
CA LEU A 83 -6.58 -15.89 -10.66
C LEU A 83 -5.41 -15.48 -11.56
N ASP A 84 -5.51 -14.31 -12.18
CA ASP A 84 -4.53 -13.76 -13.12
C ASP A 84 -3.83 -12.50 -12.59
N GLU A 85 -3.80 -12.32 -11.27
CA GLU A 85 -2.98 -11.29 -10.61
C GLU A 85 -1.51 -11.42 -11.06
N ARG A 86 -0.93 -10.30 -11.52
CA ARG A 86 0.41 -10.31 -12.12
C ARG A 86 1.11 -8.97 -12.03
N VAL A 87 2.43 -9.02 -12.16
CA VAL A 87 3.31 -7.85 -12.28
C VAL A 87 4.36 -8.13 -13.35
N ALA A 88 4.79 -7.10 -14.10
CA ALA A 88 5.88 -7.26 -15.04
C ALA A 88 7.21 -7.48 -14.29
N ILE A 89 8.04 -8.40 -14.78
CA ILE A 89 9.33 -8.73 -14.15
C ILE A 89 10.20 -7.48 -13.88
N PRO A 90 10.37 -6.53 -14.82
CA PRO A 90 11.14 -5.31 -14.55
C PRO A 90 10.57 -4.49 -13.38
N ARG A 91 9.24 -4.33 -13.31
CA ARG A 91 8.56 -3.56 -12.25
C ARG A 91 8.71 -4.20 -10.88
N LEU A 92 8.79 -5.54 -10.82
CA LEU A 92 9.08 -6.25 -9.57
C LEU A 92 10.50 -5.94 -9.08
N TYR A 93 11.49 -5.96 -9.97
CA TYR A 93 12.87 -5.64 -9.61
C TYR A 93 13.05 -4.17 -9.23
N ASP A 94 12.41 -3.25 -9.95
CA ASP A 94 12.42 -1.83 -9.63
C ASP A 94 11.80 -1.56 -8.25
N GLY A 95 10.65 -2.18 -7.94
CA GLY A 95 10.02 -2.07 -6.63
C GLY A 95 10.89 -2.63 -5.51
N ARG A 96 11.58 -3.77 -5.73
CA ARG A 96 12.55 -4.32 -4.78
C ARG A 96 13.69 -3.34 -4.50
N GLU A 97 14.26 -2.75 -5.55
CA GLU A 97 15.35 -1.78 -5.40
C GLU A 97 14.87 -0.52 -4.65
N PHE A 98 13.68 -0.02 -5.00
CA PHE A 98 13.06 1.11 -4.31
C PHE A 98 12.89 0.82 -2.81
N MET A 99 12.29 -0.31 -2.45
CA MET A 99 12.09 -0.68 -1.04
C MET A 99 13.41 -0.84 -0.29
N TYR A 100 14.42 -1.44 -0.92
CA TYR A 100 15.75 -1.58 -0.31
C TYR A 100 16.38 -0.21 -0.01
N ARG A 101 16.40 0.70 -0.99
CA ARG A 101 16.95 2.06 -0.81
C ARG A 101 16.16 2.86 0.23
N MET A 102 14.83 2.75 0.21
CA MET A 102 13.95 3.45 1.14
C MET A 102 14.25 3.04 2.59
N VAL A 103 14.32 1.74 2.87
CA VAL A 103 14.65 1.24 4.21
C VAL A 103 16.07 1.66 4.61
N LYS A 104 17.04 1.58 3.70
CA LYS A 104 18.42 2.05 3.94
C LYS A 104 18.47 3.54 4.27
N GLN A 105 17.67 4.36 3.62
CA GLN A 105 17.63 5.80 3.85
C GLN A 105 16.96 6.17 5.17
N PHE A 106 15.94 5.42 5.61
CA PHE A 106 15.32 5.62 6.92
C PHE A 106 16.17 5.12 8.10
N ALA A 107 17.10 4.19 7.85
CA ALA A 107 17.95 3.60 8.89
C ALA A 107 19.28 4.34 9.12
N GLN A 108 19.52 5.42 8.39
CA GLN A 108 20.70 6.30 8.53
C GLN A 108 20.30 7.57 9.27
#